data_AF-A0A946REI7-F1
#
_entry.id   AF-A0A946REI7-F1
#
_cell.length_a   1.000
_cell.length_b   1.000
_cell.length_c   1.000
_cell.angle_alpha   90.00
_cell.angle_beta   90.00
_cell.angle_gamma   90.00
#
_symmetry.space_group_name_H-M   'P 1'
#
loop_
_entity.id
_entity.type
_entity.pdbx_description
1 polymer ?
#
loop_
_entity_poly.entity_id
_entity_poly.type
_entity_poly.pdbx_seq_one_letter_code
_entity_poly.pdbx_strand_id
1 'polypeptide(L)'
;MINREQINWQKAIIAGILGTFAFDLFGFIMMNQWWDIPAVLGEKTGLGMAYGVAGHYGNGVLLAILYSGISGSLWGPSWLRLLSFITGETIALVWLFMLPLLGAGVAGINMDP
;
A
#
# COMPACT_ATOMS: atom_id res chain seq x y z
N MET A 1 -3.53 14.84 -28.08
CA MET A 1 -4.71 14.40 -27.31
C MET A 1 -4.23 13.40 -26.27
N ILE A 2 -4.44 13.64 -24.98
CA ILE A 2 -4.16 12.65 -23.94
C ILE A 2 -5.28 11.62 -24.04
N ASN A 3 -4.97 10.37 -24.42
CA ASN A 3 -5.93 9.28 -24.39
C ASN A 3 -6.23 8.98 -22.91
N ARG A 4 -7.47 9.25 -22.46
CA ARG A 4 -7.88 8.87 -21.10
C ARG A 4 -8.19 7.38 -21.12
N GLU A 5 -7.23 6.57 -20.67
CA GLU A 5 -7.51 5.17 -20.35
C GLU A 5 -8.51 5.14 -19.18
N GLN A 6 -9.66 4.50 -19.38
CA GLN A 6 -10.62 4.29 -18.31
C GLN A 6 -10.13 3.18 -17.39
N ILE A 7 -10.33 3.35 -16.09
CA ILE A 7 -9.97 2.33 -15.10
C ILE A 7 -10.82 1.08 -15.36
N ASN A 8 -10.17 -0.06 -15.56
CA ASN A 8 -10.84 -1.35 -15.47
C ASN A 8 -10.99 -1.74 -14.00
N TRP A 9 -12.12 -1.35 -13.40
CA TRP A 9 -12.40 -1.52 -11.97
C TRP A 9 -12.24 -2.95 -11.49
N GLN A 10 -12.74 -3.92 -12.24
CA GLN A 10 -12.64 -5.33 -11.86
C GLN A 10 -11.18 -5.78 -11.79
N LYS A 11 -10.37 -5.44 -12.82
CA LYS A 11 -8.95 -5.79 -12.82
C LYS A 11 -8.18 -5.07 -11.71
N ALA A 12 -8.48 -3.80 -11.46
CA ALA A 12 -7.84 -3.03 -10.40
C ALA A 12 -8.13 -3.60 -9.00
N ILE A 13 -9.39 -3.96 -8.72
CA ILE A 13 -9.78 -4.57 -7.44
C ILE A 13 -9.11 -5.93 -7.27
N ILE A 14 -9.14 -6.79 -8.29
CA ILE A 14 -8.48 -8.10 -8.23
C ILE A 14 -6.97 -7.93 -8.03
N ALA A 15 -6.33 -7.01 -8.74
CA ALA A 15 -4.91 -6.73 -8.60
C ALA A 15 -4.56 -6.23 -7.18
N GLY A 16 -5.39 -5.38 -6.59
CA GLY A 16 -5.21 -4.92 -5.21
C GLY A 16 -5.30 -6.07 -4.20
N ILE A 17 -6.33 -6.91 -4.30
CA ILE A 17 -6.50 -8.07 -3.40
C ILE A 17 -5.31 -9.04 -3.54
N LEU A 18 -4.93 -9.39 -4.77
CA LEU A 18 -3.82 -10.32 -5.03
C LEU A 18 -2.48 -9.73 -4.61
N GLY A 19 -2.28 -8.43 -4.81
CA GLY A 19 -1.07 -7.71 -4.39
C GLY A 19 -0.93 -7.69 -2.87
N THR A 20 -2.00 -7.37 -2.15
CA THR A 20 -2.03 -7.43 -0.68
C THR A 20 -1.77 -8.83 -0.16
N PHE A 21 -2.42 -9.84 -0.76
CA PHE A 21 -2.16 -11.23 -0.38
C PHE A 21 -0.70 -11.64 -0.64
N ALA A 22 -0.11 -11.22 -1.76
CA ALA A 22 1.30 -11.48 -2.05
C ALA A 22 2.23 -10.80 -1.06
N PHE A 23 1.88 -9.59 -0.58
CA PHE A 23 2.60 -8.88 0.48
C PHE A 23 2.56 -9.66 1.80
N ASP A 24 1.37 -10.11 2.23
CA ASP A 24 1.21 -10.93 3.44
C ASP A 24 2.01 -12.24 3.34
N LEU A 25 1.95 -12.91 2.20
CA LEU A 25 2.69 -14.15 1.94
C LEU A 25 4.19 -13.91 1.98
N PHE A 26 4.67 -12.82 1.41
CA PHE A 26 6.08 -12.43 1.47
C PHE A 26 6.51 -12.16 2.92
N GLY A 27 5.71 -11.41 3.70
CA GLY A 27 5.96 -11.18 5.11
C GLY A 27 6.03 -12.48 5.92
N PHE A 28 5.16 -13.44 5.60
CA PHE A 28 5.19 -14.75 6.24
C PHE A 28 6.44 -15.55 5.88
N ILE A 29 6.82 -15.60 4.60
CA ILE A 29 8.00 -16.35 4.16
C ILE A 29 9.29 -15.73 4.71
N MET A 30 9.39 -14.40 4.71
CA MET A 30 10.64 -13.70 5.03
C MET A 30 10.81 -13.40 6.53
N MET A 31 9.71 -13.19 7.25
CA MET A 31 9.72 -12.72 8.64
C MET A 31 8.94 -13.63 9.59
N ASN A 32 8.33 -14.72 9.09
CA ASN A 32 7.44 -15.59 9.84
C ASN A 32 6.25 -14.83 10.47
N GLN A 33 5.79 -13.78 9.77
CA GLN A 33 4.70 -12.91 10.19
C GLN A 33 3.53 -13.01 9.20
N TRP A 34 2.43 -13.63 9.62
CA TRP A 34 1.19 -13.64 8.84
C TRP A 34 0.25 -12.55 9.36
N TRP A 35 -0.21 -11.67 8.47
CA TRP A 35 -1.13 -10.58 8.81
C TRP A 35 -0.66 -9.64 9.93
N ASP A 36 0.64 -9.35 9.96
CA ASP A 36 1.20 -8.35 10.88
C ASP A 36 0.55 -6.97 10.70
N ILE A 37 0.44 -6.48 9.46
CA ILE A 37 -0.19 -5.19 9.18
C ILE A 37 -1.67 -5.16 9.60
N PRO A 38 -2.53 -6.14 9.23
CA PRO A 38 -3.86 -6.24 9.79
C PRO A 38 -3.92 -6.26 11.33
N ALA A 39 -3.02 -7.00 11.99
CA ALA A 39 -2.99 -7.09 13.45
C ALA A 39 -2.68 -5.74 14.08
N VAL A 40 -1.62 -5.07 13.62
CA VAL A 40 -1.24 -3.72 14.09
C VAL A 40 -2.35 -2.72 13.81
N LEU A 41 -2.98 -2.77 12.63
CA LEU A 41 -4.08 -1.86 12.29
C LEU A 41 -5.30 -2.07 13.21
N GLY A 42 -5.65 -3.33 13.47
CA GLY A 42 -6.74 -3.69 14.39
C GLY A 42 -6.48 -3.24 15.83
N GLU A 43 -5.24 -3.37 16.30
CA GLU A 43 -4.81 -2.91 17.62
C GLU A 43 -4.84 -1.38 17.73
N LYS A 44 -4.20 -0.67 16.80
CA LYS A 44 -4.09 0.80 16.82
C LYS A 44 -5.44 1.52 16.67
N THR A 45 -6.39 0.89 16.01
CA THR A 45 -7.75 1.43 15.85
C THR A 45 -8.70 1.00 16.96
N GLY A 46 -8.35 -0.02 17.74
CA GLY A 46 -9.24 -0.62 18.74
C GLY A 46 -10.45 -1.35 18.14
N LEU A 47 -10.47 -1.58 16.83
CA LEU A 47 -11.59 -2.18 16.10
C LEU A 47 -11.38 -3.69 15.81
N GLY A 48 -10.22 -4.23 16.20
CA GLY A 48 -9.91 -5.65 16.14
C GLY A 48 -9.53 -6.17 14.75
N MET A 49 -9.23 -7.47 14.68
CA MET A 49 -8.58 -8.09 13.52
C MET A 49 -9.41 -8.02 12.24
N ALA A 50 -10.74 -8.18 12.32
CA ALA A 50 -11.60 -8.13 11.14
C ALA A 50 -11.54 -6.75 10.46
N TYR A 51 -11.53 -5.68 11.26
CA TYR A 51 -11.34 -4.32 10.76
C TYR A 51 -9.93 -4.16 10.18
N GLY A 52 -8.91 -4.67 10.86
CA GLY A 52 -7.53 -4.67 10.37
C GLY A 52 -7.37 -5.30 8.99
N VAL A 53 -7.96 -6.48 8.78
CA VAL A 53 -7.95 -7.17 7.47
C VAL A 53 -8.70 -6.37 6.42
N ALA A 54 -9.90 -5.88 6.74
CA ALA A 54 -10.67 -5.05 5.80
C ALA A 54 -9.93 -3.77 5.42
N GLY A 55 -9.28 -3.10 6.38
CA GLY A 55 -8.48 -1.91 6.14
C GLY A 55 -7.23 -2.20 5.30
N HIS A 56 -6.52 -3.28 5.58
CA HIS A 56 -5.31 -3.65 4.83
C HIS A 56 -5.61 -4.00 3.36
N TYR A 57 -6.62 -4.84 3.12
CA TYR A 57 -7.03 -5.21 1.76
C TYR A 57 -7.74 -4.06 1.04
N GLY A 58 -8.53 -3.26 1.75
CA GLY A 58 -9.13 -2.04 1.22
C GLY A 58 -8.08 -1.04 0.75
N ASN A 59 -6.99 -0.86 1.52
CA ASN A 59 -5.87 -0.02 1.14
C ASN A 59 -5.18 -0.55 -0.13
N GLY A 60 -4.90 -1.85 -0.24
CA GLY A 60 -4.31 -2.42 -1.46
C GLY A 60 -5.18 -2.23 -2.71
N VAL A 61 -6.50 -2.40 -2.57
CA VAL A 61 -7.47 -2.10 -3.63
C VAL A 61 -7.44 -0.62 -4.02
N LEU A 62 -7.44 0.29 -3.05
CA LEU A 62 -7.37 1.73 -3.29
C LEU A 62 -6.10 2.11 -4.07
N LEU A 63 -4.94 1.62 -3.63
CA LEU A 63 -3.66 1.89 -4.30
C LEU A 63 -3.63 1.34 -5.73
N ALA A 64 -4.16 0.15 -5.96
CA ALA A 64 -4.26 -0.43 -7.30
C ALA A 64 -5.17 0.40 -8.23
N ILE A 65 -6.28 0.94 -7.71
CA ILE A 65 -7.17 1.84 -8.45
C ILE A 65 -6.45 3.16 -8.77
N LEU A 66 -5.76 3.75 -7.79
CA LEU A 66 -4.99 4.97 -7.99
C LEU A 66 -3.91 4.79 -9.06
N TYR A 67 -3.11 3.73 -8.95
CA TYR A 67 -2.10 3.39 -9.95
C TYR A 67 -2.73 3.22 -11.34
N SER A 68 -3.84 2.50 -11.44
CA SER A 68 -4.56 2.32 -12.71
C SER A 68 -4.96 3.65 -13.34
N GLY A 69 -5.40 4.62 -12.52
CA GLY A 69 -5.81 5.95 -12.99
C GLY A 69 -4.66 6.87 -13.42
N ILE A 70 -3.46 6.71 -12.85
CA ILE A 70 -2.33 7.61 -13.11
C ILE A 70 -1.21 6.99 -13.95
N SER A 71 -1.21 5.67 -14.15
CA SER A 71 -0.12 4.94 -14.82
C SER A 71 0.18 5.46 -16.23
N GLY A 72 -0.82 5.92 -16.98
CA GLY A 72 -0.64 6.53 -18.31
C GLY A 72 0.10 7.87 -18.28
N SER A 73 0.14 8.54 -17.12
CA SER A 73 0.83 9.81 -16.89
C SER A 73 2.23 9.63 -16.30
N LEU A 74 2.60 8.41 -15.86
CA LEU A 74 3.92 8.12 -15.32
C LEU A 74 4.90 7.81 -16.47
N TRP A 75 6.13 8.31 -16.33
CA TRP A 75 7.17 8.13 -17.35
C TRP A 75 7.78 6.72 -17.31
N GLY A 76 8.24 6.24 -18.48
CA GLY A 76 8.99 5.00 -18.62
C GLY A 76 8.14 3.76 -18.93
N PRO A 77 8.78 2.57 -18.95
CA PRO A 77 8.11 1.28 -19.12
C PRO A 77 7.24 0.92 -17.91
N SER A 78 6.34 -0.05 -18.08
CA SER A 78 5.35 -0.45 -17.06
C SER A 78 5.95 -0.75 -15.67
N TRP A 79 7.10 -1.43 -15.61
CA TRP A 79 7.77 -1.73 -14.35
C TRP A 79 8.30 -0.47 -13.66
N LEU A 80 8.82 0.50 -14.41
CA LEU A 80 9.35 1.74 -13.85
C LEU A 80 8.24 2.65 -13.33
N ARG A 81 7.09 2.66 -14.01
CA ARG A 81 5.88 3.35 -13.55
C ARG A 81 5.42 2.80 -12.20
N LEU A 82 5.39 1.47 -12.07
CA LEU A 82 5.03 0.80 -10.82
C LEU A 82 6.00 1.16 -9.70
N LEU A 83 7.31 1.05 -9.93
CA LEU A 83 8.32 1.40 -8.92
C LEU A 83 8.24 2.87 -8.53
N SER A 84 8.11 3.78 -9.50
CA SER A 84 7.96 5.22 -9.23
C SER A 84 6.72 5.51 -8.38
N PHE A 85 5.60 4.83 -8.67
CA PHE A 85 4.37 4.95 -7.89
C PHE A 85 4.57 4.48 -6.44
N ILE A 86 5.09 3.26 -6.26
CA ILE A 86 5.34 2.66 -4.93
C ILE A 86 6.32 3.51 -4.13
N THR A 87 7.39 4.01 -4.76
CA THR A 87 8.33 4.92 -4.11
C THR A 87 7.63 6.22 -3.70
N GLY A 88 6.81 6.79 -4.58
CA GLY A 88 6.06 8.01 -4.30
C GLY A 88 5.12 7.86 -3.10
N GLU A 89 4.31 6.82 -3.06
CA GLU A 89 3.42 6.55 -1.93
C GLU A 89 4.19 6.20 -0.64
N THR A 90 5.34 5.51 -0.73
CA THR A 90 6.16 5.21 0.45
C THR A 90 6.68 6.51 1.06
N ILE A 91 7.22 7.41 0.24
CA ILE A 91 7.68 8.70 0.74
C ILE A 91 6.51 9.51 1.29
N ALA A 92 5.44 9.69 0.51
CA ALA A 92 4.33 10.56 0.88
C ALA A 92 3.51 10.03 2.06
N LEU A 93 3.09 8.78 2.01
CA LEU A 93 2.14 8.19 2.95
C LEU A 93 2.85 7.50 4.12
N VAL A 94 4.01 6.87 3.91
CA VAL A 94 4.73 6.18 5.00
C VAL A 94 5.66 7.16 5.70
N TRP A 95 6.62 7.75 4.97
CA TRP A 95 7.69 8.53 5.60
C TRP A 95 7.25 9.92 6.08
N LEU A 96 6.44 10.61 5.28
CA LEU A 96 6.00 11.98 5.58
C LEU A 96 4.70 12.04 6.38
N PHE A 97 3.91 10.96 6.38
CA PHE A 97 2.60 10.94 7.03
C PHE A 97 2.51 9.91 8.16
N MET A 98 2.59 8.61 7.86
CA MET A 98 2.37 7.55 8.84
C MET A 98 3.43 7.53 9.96
N LEU A 99 4.72 7.55 9.63
CA LEU A 99 5.79 7.49 10.63
C LEU A 99 5.76 8.69 11.60
N PRO A 100 5.63 9.96 11.14
CA PRO A 100 5.41 11.08 12.03
C PRO A 100 4.16 10.93 12.91
N LEU A 101 3.05 10.47 12.33
CA LEU A 101 1.79 10.27 13.06
C LEU A 101 1.94 9.23 14.19
N LEU A 102 2.79 8.23 13.98
CA LEU A 102 3.09 7.19 14.97
C LEU A 102 4.20 7.60 15.97
N GLY A 103 4.71 8.83 15.91
CA GLY A 103 5.79 9.31 16.79
C GLY A 103 7.19 8.90 16.36
N ALA A 104 7.34 8.15 15.27
CA ALA A 104 8.62 7.68 14.73
C ALA A 104 9.41 8.79 13.98
N GLY A 105 8.84 9.99 13.83
CA GLY A 105 9.47 11.09 13.11
C GLY A 105 9.45 10.93 11.59
N VAL A 106 9.91 11.96 10.86
CA VAL A 106 9.97 11.93 9.39
C VAL A 106 10.95 10.86 8.94
N ALA A 107 10.51 9.97 8.05
CA ALA A 107 11.30 8.84 7.58
C ALA A 107 11.87 7.94 8.70
N GLY A 108 11.26 7.95 9.89
CA GLY A 108 11.66 7.07 10.99
C GLY A 108 12.87 7.56 11.80
N ILE A 109 13.26 8.83 11.70
CA ILE A 109 14.45 9.37 12.40
C ILE A 109 14.41 9.24 13.94
N ASN A 110 13.23 9.02 14.53
CA ASN A 110 13.05 8.84 15.97
C ASN A 110 12.71 7.39 16.35
N MET A 111 12.86 6.42 15.44
CA MET A 111 12.80 5.01 15.82
C MET A 111 14.11 4.67 16.54
N ASP A 112 14.07 4.63 17.87
CA ASP A 112 15.19 4.11 18.67
C ASP A 112 15.48 2.65 18.28
N PRO A 113 16.75 2.21 18.27
CA PRO A 113 17.13 0.80 18.09
C PRO A 113 16.54 -0.15 19.15
#